data_AF-R5KNH1-F1
#
_entry.id   AF-R5KNH1-F1
#
_cell.length_a   1.000
_cell.length_b   1.000
_cell.length_c   1.000
_cell.angle_alpha   90.00
_cell.angle_beta   90.00
_cell.angle_gamma   90.00
#
_symmetry.space_group_name_H-M   'P 1'
#
loop_
_entity.id
_entity.type
_entity.pdbx_description
1 polymer ?
#
loop_
_entity_poly.entity_id
_entity_poly.type
_entity_poly.pdbx_seq_one_letter_code
_entity_poly.pdbx_strand_id
1 'polypeptide(L)'
;MKSIKELSTETKILDRLKNIPICLEMVKYLFADEELQEMQEYANNVSIRRLGYNDHGPVHMRQVVGNAIKMLNILHDAGIRTSLEIEETGNFEDSMCAVILAGLMHDLGMAIGRQGHEEMSVLLAQPIIDRTLMHIFPDNLHRRVIIKSVATEAIIGHMSSRKIHSIEAGILLIADGCDMTKGRARIPMAINTTPKVGDIHKYSANAINRIGIHRGERKPIKIDIEMSGDVGFFQIEEVLLTKIDSSPAKEYVELYAGVAGQERKCYL
;
A
#
# COMPACT_ATOMS: atom_id res chain seq x y z
N MET A 1 -17.80 -13.01 -4.93
CA MET A 1 -16.85 -14.10 -5.27
C MET A 1 -15.54 -13.45 -5.67
N LYS A 2 -14.43 -13.79 -5.00
CA LYS A 2 -13.12 -13.15 -5.21
C LYS A 2 -12.60 -13.37 -6.64
N SER A 3 -11.92 -12.37 -7.18
CA SER A 3 -11.31 -12.49 -8.51
C SER A 3 -10.07 -13.40 -8.50
N ILE A 4 -9.69 -13.98 -9.65
CA ILE A 4 -8.45 -14.78 -9.77
C ILE A 4 -7.22 -13.98 -9.34
N LYS A 5 -7.18 -12.68 -9.69
CA LYS A 5 -6.06 -11.79 -9.34
C LYS A 5 -6.01 -11.54 -7.83
N GLU A 6 -7.17 -11.38 -7.20
CA GLU A 6 -7.27 -11.23 -5.75
C GLU A 6 -6.73 -12.47 -5.03
N LEU A 7 -7.24 -13.67 -5.38
CA LEU A 7 -6.80 -14.94 -4.80
C LEU A 7 -5.29 -15.19 -4.99
N SER A 8 -4.75 -14.87 -6.18
CA SER A 8 -3.32 -14.95 -6.45
C SER A 8 -2.51 -13.99 -5.57
N THR A 9 -3.04 -12.79 -5.29
CA THR A 9 -2.38 -11.80 -4.43
C THR A 9 -2.41 -12.25 -2.97
N GLU A 10 -3.55 -12.75 -2.49
CA GLU A 10 -3.67 -13.33 -1.14
C GLU A 10 -2.68 -14.49 -0.95
N THR A 11 -2.58 -15.40 -1.92
CA THR A 11 -1.65 -16.54 -1.87
C THR A 11 -0.20 -16.09 -1.69
N LYS A 12 0.21 -15.02 -2.40
CA LYS A 12 1.56 -14.44 -2.27
C LYS A 12 1.78 -13.81 -0.90
N ILE A 13 0.77 -13.16 -0.32
CA ILE A 13 0.86 -12.58 1.03
C ILE A 13 1.00 -13.71 2.06
N LEU A 14 0.18 -14.76 1.96
CA LEU A 14 0.23 -15.91 2.86
C LEU A 14 1.61 -16.59 2.81
N ASP A 15 2.19 -16.79 1.62
CA ASP A 15 3.53 -17.39 1.50
C ASP A 15 4.63 -16.51 2.12
N ARG A 16 4.53 -15.18 1.99
CA ARG A 16 5.48 -14.24 2.63
C ARG A 16 5.41 -14.26 4.16
N LEU A 17 4.23 -14.54 4.71
CA LEU A 17 3.98 -14.52 6.15
C LEU A 17 4.08 -15.91 6.80
N LYS A 18 4.39 -16.97 6.05
CA LYS A 18 4.39 -18.36 6.56
C LYS A 18 5.28 -18.59 7.78
N ASN A 19 6.31 -17.77 7.95
CA ASN A 19 7.25 -17.83 9.08
C ASN A 19 6.95 -16.81 10.19
N ILE A 20 5.84 -16.06 10.10
CA ILE A 20 5.39 -15.07 11.09
C ILE A 20 3.95 -15.44 11.49
N PRO A 21 3.76 -16.43 12.39
CA PRO A 21 2.45 -17.04 12.65
C PRO A 21 1.34 -16.05 13.02
N ILE A 22 1.67 -15.06 13.85
CA ILE A 22 0.74 -14.00 14.29
C ILE A 22 0.22 -13.19 13.10
N CYS A 23 1.13 -12.75 12.22
CA CYS A 23 0.76 -12.01 11.02
C CYS A 23 -0.02 -12.88 10.04
N LEU A 24 0.35 -14.17 9.90
CA LEU A 24 -0.34 -15.12 9.05
C LEU A 24 -1.79 -15.36 9.51
N GLU A 25 -2.00 -15.49 10.81
CA GLU A 25 -3.33 -15.62 11.41
C GLU A 25 -4.16 -14.34 11.18
N MET A 26 -3.57 -13.17 11.44
CA MET A 26 -4.21 -11.87 11.21
C MET A 26 -4.70 -11.70 9.77
N VAL A 27 -3.86 -11.99 8.76
CA VAL A 27 -4.30 -11.84 7.36
C VAL A 27 -5.37 -12.85 6.98
N LYS A 28 -5.34 -14.07 7.53
CA LYS A 28 -6.40 -15.07 7.29
C LYS A 28 -7.73 -14.61 7.89
N TYR A 29 -7.70 -14.07 9.10
CA TYR A 29 -8.87 -13.48 9.75
C TYR A 29 -9.45 -12.34 8.90
N LEU A 30 -8.62 -11.40 8.48
CA LEU A 30 -9.04 -10.25 7.66
C LEU A 30 -9.51 -10.66 6.25
N PHE A 31 -8.87 -11.64 5.60
CA PHE A 31 -9.31 -12.11 4.29
C PHE A 31 -10.65 -12.85 4.33
N ALA A 32 -11.05 -13.37 5.49
CA ALA A 32 -12.34 -14.01 5.71
C ALA A 32 -13.42 -13.04 6.24
N ASP A 33 -13.07 -11.80 6.60
CA ASP A 33 -14.01 -10.82 7.14
C ASP A 33 -14.93 -10.27 6.03
N GLU A 34 -16.19 -10.70 6.02
CA GLU A 34 -17.16 -10.35 4.97
C GLU A 34 -17.45 -8.84 4.90
N GLU A 35 -17.48 -8.15 6.04
CA GLU A 35 -17.72 -6.70 6.08
C GLU A 35 -16.57 -5.95 5.42
N LEU A 36 -15.32 -6.31 5.74
CA LEU A 36 -14.15 -5.72 5.09
C LEU A 36 -14.19 -5.94 3.57
N GLN A 37 -14.57 -7.13 3.11
CA GLN A 37 -14.68 -7.41 1.67
C GLN A 37 -15.72 -6.53 0.99
N GLU A 38 -16.92 -6.42 1.55
CA GLU A 38 -18.00 -5.61 0.97
C GLU A 38 -17.64 -4.11 0.98
N MET A 39 -16.96 -3.63 2.02
CA MET A 39 -16.48 -2.24 2.06
C MET A 39 -15.46 -1.96 0.95
N GLN A 40 -14.50 -2.87 0.71
CA GLN A 40 -13.50 -2.73 -0.35
C GLN A 40 -14.12 -2.79 -1.74
N GLU A 41 -15.07 -3.69 -1.97
CA GLU A 41 -15.79 -3.78 -3.25
C GLU A 41 -16.63 -2.53 -3.51
N TYR A 42 -17.31 -2.01 -2.49
CA TYR A 42 -18.11 -0.79 -2.63
C TYR A 42 -17.23 0.46 -2.84
N ALA A 43 -16.10 0.56 -2.13
CA ALA A 43 -15.09 1.59 -2.36
C ALA A 43 -14.61 1.59 -3.82
N ASN A 44 -14.37 0.40 -4.38
CA ASN A 44 -13.99 0.27 -5.78
C ASN A 44 -15.11 0.69 -6.75
N ASN A 45 -16.34 0.31 -6.45
CA ASN A 45 -17.50 0.68 -7.25
C ASN A 45 -17.65 2.21 -7.32
N VAL A 46 -17.58 2.89 -6.17
CA VAL A 46 -17.65 4.35 -6.10
C VAL A 46 -16.48 4.97 -6.85
N SER A 47 -15.27 4.50 -6.62
CA SER A 47 -14.06 5.03 -7.28
C SER A 47 -14.15 4.94 -8.81
N ILE A 48 -14.44 3.76 -9.36
CA ILE A 48 -14.43 3.55 -10.81
C ILE A 48 -15.73 4.04 -11.47
N ARG A 49 -16.89 3.62 -10.98
CA ARG A 49 -18.18 3.84 -11.66
C ARG A 49 -18.73 5.24 -11.40
N ARG A 50 -18.66 5.71 -10.15
CA ARG A 50 -19.23 7.01 -9.77
C ARG A 50 -18.28 8.17 -10.06
N LEU A 51 -16.99 8.00 -9.73
CA LEU A 51 -16.02 9.10 -9.79
C LEU A 51 -15.07 9.05 -11.00
N GLY A 52 -14.94 7.88 -11.66
CA GLY A 52 -14.07 7.73 -12.83
C GLY A 52 -12.57 7.65 -12.51
N TYR A 53 -12.21 7.33 -11.27
CA TYR A 53 -10.83 7.09 -10.82
C TYR A 53 -10.39 5.64 -11.05
N ASN A 54 -9.12 5.35 -10.73
CA ASN A 54 -8.53 4.02 -10.81
C ASN A 54 -9.05 3.08 -9.71
N ASP A 55 -8.70 1.80 -9.79
CA ASP A 55 -9.07 0.77 -8.81
C ASP A 55 -8.64 1.17 -7.38
N HIS A 56 -9.58 1.26 -6.44
CA HIS A 56 -9.36 1.44 -4.99
C HIS A 56 -10.03 0.28 -4.24
N GLY A 57 -9.87 -0.92 -4.81
CA GLY A 57 -10.61 -2.12 -4.42
C GLY A 57 -9.76 -3.18 -3.74
N PRO A 58 -10.31 -4.39 -3.59
CA PRO A 58 -9.68 -5.46 -2.81
C PRO A 58 -8.31 -5.88 -3.38
N VAL A 59 -8.16 -5.90 -4.70
CA VAL A 59 -6.88 -6.26 -5.33
C VAL A 59 -5.82 -5.21 -5.01
N HIS A 60 -6.13 -3.92 -5.16
CA HIS A 60 -5.22 -2.83 -4.86
C HIS A 60 -4.70 -2.91 -3.42
N MET A 61 -5.60 -2.93 -2.45
CA MET A 61 -5.23 -2.95 -1.03
C MET A 61 -4.34 -4.15 -0.66
N ARG A 62 -4.57 -5.32 -1.27
CA ARG A 62 -3.69 -6.50 -1.10
C ARG A 62 -2.32 -6.31 -1.76
N GLN A 63 -2.23 -5.65 -2.92
CA GLN A 63 -0.93 -5.33 -3.52
C GLN A 63 -0.12 -4.39 -2.62
N VAL A 64 -0.77 -3.38 -2.04
CA VAL A 64 -0.13 -2.46 -1.08
C VAL A 64 0.42 -3.23 0.12
N VAL A 65 -0.37 -4.11 0.73
CA VAL A 65 0.10 -4.98 1.83
C VAL A 65 1.28 -5.86 1.41
N GLY A 66 1.21 -6.49 0.24
CA GLY A 66 2.29 -7.33 -0.29
C GLY A 66 3.59 -6.56 -0.51
N ASN A 67 3.49 -5.30 -0.97
CA ASN A 67 4.62 -4.39 -1.14
C ASN A 67 5.19 -3.97 0.23
N ALA A 68 4.34 -3.57 1.17
CA ALA A 68 4.75 -3.13 2.51
C ALA A 68 5.47 -4.26 3.28
N ILE A 69 4.91 -5.47 3.29
CA ILE A 69 5.56 -6.66 3.88
C ILE A 69 6.94 -6.90 3.27
N LYS A 70 7.04 -6.78 1.93
CA LYS A 70 8.30 -7.01 1.23
C LYS A 70 9.35 -5.95 1.61
N MET A 71 8.95 -4.69 1.71
CA MET A 71 9.83 -3.60 2.10
C MET A 71 10.28 -3.73 3.56
N LEU A 72 9.36 -4.02 4.49
CA LEU A 72 9.70 -4.24 5.90
C LEU A 72 10.67 -5.41 6.08
N ASN A 73 10.46 -6.54 5.39
CA ASN A 73 11.40 -7.66 5.43
C ASN A 73 12.79 -7.26 4.91
N ILE A 74 12.87 -6.47 3.83
CA ILE A 74 14.15 -5.97 3.31
C ILE A 74 14.87 -5.09 4.35
N LEU A 75 14.15 -4.20 5.04
CA LEU A 75 14.70 -3.36 6.11
C LEU A 75 15.19 -4.20 7.29
N HIS A 76 14.35 -5.12 7.77
CA HIS A 76 14.69 -6.01 8.88
C HIS A 76 15.93 -6.84 8.59
N ASP A 77 15.99 -7.45 7.40
CA ASP A 77 17.15 -8.23 6.97
C ASP A 77 18.42 -7.38 6.78
N ALA A 78 18.29 -6.06 6.64
CA ALA A 78 19.40 -5.12 6.59
C ALA A 78 19.77 -4.55 7.99
N GLY A 79 19.12 -5.01 9.05
CA GLY A 79 19.33 -4.53 10.42
C GLY A 79 18.71 -3.16 10.69
N ILE A 80 17.85 -2.66 9.81
CA ILE A 80 17.12 -1.41 10.02
C ILE A 80 15.89 -1.69 10.86
N ARG A 81 15.86 -1.08 12.05
CA ARG A 81 14.77 -1.20 13.02
C ARG A 81 13.58 -0.31 12.62
N THR A 82 12.38 -0.78 12.92
CA THR A 82 11.14 0.00 12.76
C THR A 82 10.99 1.05 13.86
N SER A 83 10.01 1.96 13.76
CA SER A 83 9.81 2.97 14.81
C SER A 83 9.45 2.33 16.15
N LEU A 84 8.57 1.32 16.14
CA LEU A 84 8.23 0.59 17.37
C LEU A 84 9.44 -0.07 18.05
N GLU A 85 10.39 -0.60 17.25
CA GLU A 85 11.63 -1.19 17.76
C GLU A 85 12.64 -0.14 18.27
N ILE A 86 12.71 1.02 17.61
CA ILE A 86 13.58 2.14 18.02
C ILE A 86 13.08 2.75 19.33
N GLU A 87 11.76 2.86 19.48
CA GLU A 87 11.10 3.43 20.66
C GLU A 87 10.97 2.43 21.82
N GLU A 88 11.39 1.17 21.62
CA GLU A 88 11.31 0.08 22.61
C GLU A 88 9.87 -0.18 23.10
N THR A 89 8.87 0.14 22.27
CA THR A 89 7.44 -0.04 22.60
C THR A 89 6.84 -1.27 21.95
N GLY A 90 7.42 -1.79 20.88
CA GLY A 90 6.97 -2.99 20.19
C GLY A 90 8.11 -3.69 19.45
N ASN A 91 7.77 -4.73 18.71
CA ASN A 91 8.72 -5.49 17.90
C ASN A 91 8.38 -5.46 16.40
N PHE A 92 9.24 -6.06 15.58
CA PHE A 92 9.01 -6.15 14.14
C PHE A 92 7.66 -6.79 13.75
N GLU A 93 7.17 -7.78 14.51
CA GLU A 93 5.85 -8.39 14.25
C GLU A 93 4.70 -7.39 14.50
N ASP A 94 4.82 -6.51 15.50
CA ASP A 94 3.86 -5.44 15.76
C ASP A 94 3.80 -4.45 14.59
N SER A 95 4.96 -4.04 14.08
CA SER A 95 5.08 -3.19 12.90
C SER A 95 4.45 -3.84 11.66
N MET A 96 4.67 -5.15 11.48
CA MET A 96 4.06 -5.93 10.39
C MET A 96 2.54 -5.99 10.51
N CYS A 97 2.01 -6.23 11.71
CA CYS A 97 0.58 -6.17 11.99
C CYS A 97 0.00 -4.78 11.66
N ALA A 98 0.68 -3.70 12.04
CA ALA A 98 0.23 -2.34 11.78
C ALA A 98 0.11 -2.04 10.29
N VAL A 99 1.12 -2.39 9.47
CA VAL A 99 1.07 -2.16 8.02
C VAL A 99 0.09 -3.09 7.30
N ILE A 100 -0.17 -4.29 7.82
CA ILE A 100 -1.21 -5.19 7.29
C ILE A 100 -2.59 -4.57 7.48
N LEU A 101 -2.91 -4.13 8.70
CA LEU A 101 -4.19 -3.49 9.01
C LEU A 101 -4.37 -2.23 8.17
N ALA A 102 -3.36 -1.36 8.16
CA ALA A 102 -3.42 -0.13 7.42
C ALA A 102 -3.55 -0.37 5.91
N GLY A 103 -2.75 -1.27 5.33
CA GLY A 103 -2.81 -1.57 3.90
C GLY A 103 -4.16 -2.12 3.43
N LEU A 104 -4.82 -2.96 4.25
CA LEU A 104 -6.16 -3.47 3.92
C LEU A 104 -7.29 -2.47 4.14
N MET A 105 -7.03 -1.31 4.76
CA MET A 105 -8.08 -0.38 5.17
C MET A 105 -7.85 1.08 4.76
N HIS A 106 -6.69 1.40 4.19
CA HIS A 106 -6.29 2.80 3.93
C HIS A 106 -7.25 3.57 3.02
N ASP A 107 -7.97 2.85 2.16
CA ASP A 107 -8.82 3.39 1.10
C ASP A 107 -10.33 3.18 1.34
N LEU A 108 -10.76 2.65 2.49
CA LEU A 108 -12.18 2.36 2.73
C LEU A 108 -13.08 3.58 2.60
N GLY A 109 -12.57 4.77 2.92
CA GLY A 109 -13.26 6.06 2.78
C GLY A 109 -13.67 6.39 1.34
N MET A 110 -13.05 5.76 0.34
CA MET A 110 -13.47 5.88 -1.07
C MET A 110 -14.90 5.37 -1.30
N ALA A 111 -15.45 4.53 -0.41
CA ALA A 111 -16.86 4.16 -0.37
C ALA A 111 -17.81 5.36 -0.21
N ILE A 112 -17.32 6.46 0.37
CA ILE A 112 -18.10 7.68 0.61
C ILE A 112 -17.77 8.73 -0.45
N GLY A 113 -16.49 8.98 -0.71
CA GLY A 113 -16.03 9.94 -1.71
C GLY A 113 -14.52 10.13 -1.71
N ARG A 114 -14.01 10.94 -2.63
CA ARG A 114 -12.56 11.18 -2.77
C ARG A 114 -12.00 12.19 -1.76
N GLN A 115 -12.74 13.26 -1.49
CA GLN A 115 -12.29 14.32 -0.59
C GLN A 115 -12.35 13.82 0.86
N GLY A 116 -11.24 13.92 1.58
CA GLY A 116 -11.15 13.48 2.98
C GLY A 116 -11.28 11.96 3.17
N HIS A 117 -10.99 11.16 2.13
CA HIS A 117 -11.12 9.70 2.23
C HIS A 117 -10.15 9.10 3.24
N GLU A 118 -9.05 9.77 3.56
CA GLU A 118 -8.10 9.34 4.61
C GLU A 118 -8.79 9.36 5.98
N GLU A 119 -9.44 10.47 6.34
CA GLU A 119 -10.20 10.64 7.59
C GLU A 119 -11.36 9.64 7.68
N MET A 120 -12.09 9.48 6.57
CA MET A 120 -13.21 8.54 6.50
C MET A 120 -12.74 7.09 6.58
N SER A 121 -11.58 6.76 5.99
CA SER A 121 -10.98 5.43 6.11
C SER A 121 -10.62 5.11 7.55
N VAL A 122 -10.03 6.06 8.29
CA VAL A 122 -9.78 5.88 9.73
C VAL A 122 -11.08 5.55 10.45
N LEU A 123 -12.15 6.33 10.23
CA LEU A 123 -13.45 6.12 10.88
C LEU A 123 -14.02 4.73 10.60
N LEU A 124 -14.03 4.30 9.32
CA LEU A 124 -14.56 3.01 8.91
C LEU A 124 -13.68 1.84 9.38
N ALA A 125 -12.36 2.05 9.48
CA ALA A 125 -11.41 1.02 9.89
C ALA A 125 -11.48 0.68 11.38
N GLN A 126 -11.82 1.64 12.26
CA GLN A 126 -11.72 1.43 13.72
C GLN A 126 -12.43 0.16 14.23
N PRO A 127 -13.70 -0.14 13.87
CA PRO A 127 -14.38 -1.33 14.38
C PRO A 127 -13.70 -2.64 13.93
N ILE A 128 -13.15 -2.66 12.71
CA ILE A 128 -12.47 -3.84 12.14
C ILE A 128 -11.09 -4.02 12.80
N ILE A 129 -10.35 -2.92 12.99
CA ILE A 129 -9.07 -2.92 13.71
C ILE A 129 -9.29 -3.44 15.14
N ASP A 130 -10.30 -2.94 15.85
CA ASP A 130 -10.55 -3.30 17.25
C ASP A 130 -10.89 -4.79 17.41
N ARG A 131 -11.80 -5.34 16.59
CA ARG A 131 -12.13 -6.77 16.65
C ARG A 131 -10.97 -7.66 16.22
N THR A 132 -10.20 -7.24 15.22
CA THR A 132 -9.03 -8.00 14.75
C THR A 132 -7.95 -8.04 15.82
N LEU A 133 -7.61 -6.90 16.43
CA LEU A 133 -6.61 -6.84 17.48
C LEU A 133 -7.07 -7.54 18.76
N MET A 134 -8.37 -7.54 19.07
CA MET A 134 -8.91 -8.35 20.16
C MET A 134 -8.78 -9.85 19.89
N HIS A 135 -8.99 -10.28 18.65
CA HIS A 135 -8.83 -11.68 18.25
C HIS A 135 -7.37 -12.15 18.34
N ILE A 136 -6.44 -11.34 17.82
CA ILE A 136 -5.02 -11.71 17.74
C ILE A 136 -4.30 -11.51 19.09
N PHE A 137 -4.70 -10.51 19.88
CA PHE A 137 -4.04 -10.14 21.13
C PHE A 137 -5.06 -9.96 22.27
N PRO A 138 -5.83 -11.00 22.67
CA PRO A 138 -6.94 -10.87 23.63
C PRO A 138 -6.51 -10.36 25.01
N ASP A 139 -5.33 -10.74 25.47
CA ASP A 139 -4.82 -10.38 26.81
C ASP A 139 -3.68 -9.35 26.79
N ASN A 140 -3.34 -8.80 25.61
CA ASN A 140 -2.22 -7.87 25.47
C ASN A 140 -2.70 -6.48 25.03
N LEU A 141 -3.25 -5.73 25.98
CA LEU A 141 -3.73 -4.36 25.75
C LEU A 141 -2.65 -3.45 25.15
N HIS A 142 -1.40 -3.59 25.62
CA HIS A 142 -0.27 -2.79 25.15
C HIS A 142 -0.05 -2.93 23.64
N ARG A 143 0.08 -4.17 23.14
CA ARG A 143 0.23 -4.44 21.70
C ARG A 143 -0.95 -3.92 20.90
N ARG A 144 -2.18 -4.10 21.40
CA ARG A 144 -3.37 -3.56 20.71
C ARG A 144 -3.31 -2.04 20.56
N VAL A 145 -2.90 -1.32 21.60
CA VAL A 145 -2.83 0.16 21.57
C VAL A 145 -1.78 0.63 20.57
N ILE A 146 -0.55 0.11 20.64
CA ILE A 146 0.54 0.60 19.77
C ILE A 146 0.29 0.26 18.30
N ILE A 147 -0.18 -0.97 18.00
CA ILE A 147 -0.46 -1.40 16.62
C ILE A 147 -1.59 -0.56 16.02
N LYS A 148 -2.66 -0.34 16.79
CA LYS A 148 -3.79 0.50 16.38
C LYS A 148 -3.35 1.93 16.06
N SER A 149 -2.49 2.52 16.89
CA SER A 149 -1.99 3.88 16.68
C SER A 149 -1.15 4.00 15.42
N VAL A 150 -0.20 3.09 15.20
CA VAL A 150 0.65 3.10 13.99
C VAL A 150 -0.18 2.81 12.74
N ALA A 151 -1.11 1.86 12.78
CA ALA A 151 -2.01 1.59 11.67
C ALA A 151 -2.86 2.82 11.32
N THR A 152 -3.37 3.54 12.33
CA THR A 152 -4.16 4.74 12.13
C THR A 152 -3.33 5.89 11.54
N GLU A 153 -2.09 6.08 12.00
CA GLU A 153 -1.14 7.03 11.40
C GLU A 153 -0.89 6.71 9.92
N ALA A 154 -0.67 5.44 9.61
CA ALA A 154 -0.39 5.01 8.25
C ALA A 154 -1.60 5.20 7.32
N ILE A 155 -2.82 4.91 7.79
CA ILE A 155 -4.06 5.16 7.04
C ILE A 155 -4.25 6.66 6.79
N ILE A 156 -4.13 7.49 7.83
CA ILE A 156 -4.47 8.92 7.72
C ILE A 156 -3.47 9.71 6.88
N GLY A 157 -2.24 9.22 6.71
CA GLY A 157 -1.18 9.90 5.97
C GLY A 157 -0.85 9.30 4.60
N HIS A 158 -1.57 8.27 4.14
CA HIS A 158 -1.19 7.52 2.94
C HIS A 158 -1.27 8.32 1.62
N MET A 159 -1.87 9.53 1.60
CA MET A 159 -1.86 10.42 0.43
C MET A 159 -0.83 11.54 0.51
N SER A 160 0.06 11.54 1.51
CA SER A 160 1.02 12.66 1.75
C SER A 160 0.35 14.01 2.03
N SER A 161 -0.95 14.02 2.33
CA SER A 161 -1.69 15.24 2.71
C SER A 161 -1.36 15.70 4.15
N ARG A 162 -0.85 14.76 4.95
CA ARG A 162 -0.46 14.93 6.35
C ARG A 162 0.94 14.39 6.55
N LYS A 163 1.69 15.04 7.43
CA LYS A 163 3.01 14.57 7.84
C LYS A 163 2.86 13.29 8.66
N ILE A 164 3.61 12.27 8.26
CA ILE A 164 3.79 11.02 9.00
C ILE A 164 5.18 10.98 9.62
N HIS A 165 5.36 10.14 10.63
CA HIS A 165 6.51 10.14 11.52
C HIS A 165 7.14 8.75 11.67
N SER A 166 6.35 7.67 11.62
CA SER A 166 6.88 6.31 11.74
C SER A 166 7.46 5.77 10.42
N ILE A 167 8.43 4.86 10.55
CA ILE A 167 8.95 4.07 9.43
C ILE A 167 7.83 3.24 8.81
N GLU A 168 6.95 2.69 9.63
CA GLU A 168 5.81 1.87 9.23
C GLU A 168 4.83 2.64 8.34
N ALA A 169 4.41 3.83 8.77
CA ALA A 169 3.58 4.71 7.95
C ALA A 169 4.31 5.12 6.66
N GLY A 170 5.62 5.39 6.77
CA GLY A 170 6.47 5.71 5.63
C GLY A 170 6.55 4.58 4.60
N ILE A 171 6.64 3.34 5.05
CA ILE A 171 6.70 2.15 4.19
C ILE A 171 5.34 1.92 3.54
N LEU A 172 4.24 2.07 4.28
CA LEU A 172 2.90 1.95 3.69
C LEU A 172 2.69 2.99 2.57
N LEU A 173 3.10 4.24 2.82
CA LEU A 173 3.00 5.33 1.87
C LEU A 173 3.74 5.00 0.55
N ILE A 174 4.97 4.50 0.64
CA ILE A 174 5.77 4.11 -0.55
C ILE A 174 5.20 2.85 -1.21
N ALA A 175 4.72 1.89 -0.42
CA ALA A 175 4.12 0.64 -0.90
C ALA A 175 2.85 0.89 -1.72
N ASP A 176 2.03 1.86 -1.31
CA ASP A 176 0.86 2.31 -2.07
C ASP A 176 1.27 3.01 -3.38
N GLY A 177 2.25 3.91 -3.31
CA GLY A 177 2.86 4.49 -4.51
C GLY A 177 3.32 3.44 -5.51
N CYS A 178 3.90 2.32 -5.04
CA CYS A 178 4.37 1.25 -5.91
C CYS A 178 3.25 0.46 -6.64
N ASP A 179 1.99 0.53 -6.22
CA ASP A 179 0.88 -0.08 -6.97
C ASP A 179 0.29 0.91 -7.99
N MET A 180 1.08 1.24 -9.02
CA MET A 180 0.71 2.18 -10.08
C MET A 180 0.86 1.60 -11.50
N THR A 181 0.88 0.27 -11.62
CA THR A 181 1.03 -0.42 -12.91
C THR A 181 -0.22 -0.30 -13.79
N LYS A 182 -0.05 -0.52 -15.10
CA LYS A 182 -1.12 -0.46 -16.12
C LYS A 182 -2.39 -1.26 -15.79
N GLY A 183 -2.28 -2.28 -14.93
CA GLY A 183 -3.43 -3.05 -14.46
C GLY A 183 -4.50 -2.19 -13.78
N ARG A 184 -4.13 -1.07 -13.12
CA ARG A 184 -5.07 -0.18 -12.43
C ARG A 184 -5.81 0.79 -13.35
N ALA A 185 -5.25 1.10 -14.51
CA ALA A 185 -5.83 2.06 -15.48
C ALA A 185 -6.73 1.39 -16.53
N ARG A 186 -6.58 0.07 -16.75
CA ARG A 186 -7.23 -0.65 -17.87
C ARG A 186 -8.77 -0.55 -17.86
N ILE A 187 -9.41 -0.82 -16.71
CA ILE A 187 -10.88 -0.80 -16.61
C ILE A 187 -11.42 0.65 -16.72
N PRO A 188 -10.90 1.64 -15.95
CA PRO A 188 -11.32 3.03 -16.09
C PRO A 188 -11.18 3.58 -17.52
N MET A 189 -10.09 3.26 -18.23
CA MET A 189 -9.88 3.69 -19.62
C MET A 189 -10.87 3.06 -20.60
N ALA A 190 -11.30 1.82 -20.36
CA ALA A 190 -12.29 1.15 -21.20
C ALA A 190 -13.70 1.71 -21.01
N ILE A 191 -14.03 2.20 -19.81
CA ILE A 191 -15.35 2.75 -19.48
C ILE A 191 -15.44 4.24 -19.87
N ASN A 192 -14.38 5.01 -19.68
CA ASN A 192 -14.34 6.44 -19.99
C ASN A 192 -13.58 6.69 -21.30
N THR A 193 -14.30 6.70 -22.41
CA THR A 193 -13.74 6.87 -23.76
C THR A 193 -13.60 8.33 -24.21
N THR A 194 -14.21 9.27 -23.48
CA THR A 194 -14.12 10.71 -23.78
C THR A 194 -12.90 11.31 -23.08
N PRO A 195 -11.97 11.97 -23.81
CA PRO A 195 -10.83 12.64 -23.21
C PRO A 195 -11.24 13.73 -22.21
N LYS A 196 -10.61 13.76 -21.05
CA LYS A 196 -10.81 14.74 -19.98
C LYS A 196 -9.47 15.23 -19.42
N VAL A 197 -9.48 16.45 -18.88
CA VAL A 197 -8.35 16.98 -18.11
C VAL A 197 -8.02 16.00 -16.96
N GLY A 198 -6.76 15.64 -16.81
CA GLY A 198 -6.29 14.64 -15.84
C GLY A 198 -6.11 13.23 -16.41
N ASP A 199 -6.51 12.95 -17.66
CA ASP A 199 -6.29 11.63 -18.29
C ASP A 199 -4.80 11.27 -18.45
N ILE A 200 -3.90 12.25 -18.33
CA ILE A 200 -2.45 12.00 -18.29
C ILE A 200 -2.07 10.98 -17.22
N HIS A 201 -2.75 10.95 -16.07
CA HIS A 201 -2.52 9.94 -15.03
C HIS A 201 -2.91 8.52 -15.48
N LYS A 202 -3.94 8.39 -16.32
CA LYS A 202 -4.35 7.09 -16.87
C LYS A 202 -3.35 6.61 -17.92
N TYR A 203 -2.94 7.50 -18.83
CA TYR A 203 -1.98 7.17 -19.89
C TYR A 203 -0.59 6.85 -19.34
N SER A 204 -0.10 7.66 -18.41
CA SER A 204 1.20 7.43 -17.74
C SER A 204 1.21 6.14 -16.93
N ALA A 205 0.17 5.87 -16.11
CA ALA A 205 0.03 4.60 -15.42
C ALA A 205 -0.05 3.41 -16.39
N ASN A 206 -0.72 3.57 -17.54
CA ASN A 206 -0.80 2.52 -18.57
C ASN A 206 0.55 2.23 -19.25
N ALA A 207 1.50 3.17 -19.21
CA ALA A 207 2.86 2.94 -19.70
C ALA A 207 3.72 2.14 -18.71
N ILE A 208 3.36 2.06 -17.43
CA ILE A 208 4.12 1.30 -16.43
C ILE A 208 3.86 -0.21 -16.63
N ASN A 209 4.89 -0.92 -17.12
CA ASN A 209 4.82 -2.35 -17.38
C ASN A 209 4.99 -3.16 -16.10
N ARG A 210 6.00 -2.82 -15.31
CA ARG A 210 6.42 -3.58 -14.14
C ARG A 210 7.09 -2.68 -13.12
N ILE A 211 6.79 -2.92 -11.85
CA ILE A 211 7.50 -2.36 -10.71
C ILE A 211 8.08 -3.54 -9.93
N GLY A 212 9.39 -3.50 -9.69
CA GLY A 212 10.12 -4.43 -8.86
C GLY A 212 10.56 -3.76 -7.56
N ILE A 213 10.31 -4.41 -6.43
CA ILE A 213 10.86 -4.01 -5.13
C ILE A 213 11.89 -5.08 -4.76
N HIS A 214 13.15 -4.72 -4.57
CA HIS A 214 14.24 -5.66 -4.36
C HIS A 214 15.21 -5.13 -3.31
N ARG A 215 16.14 -5.97 -2.86
CA ARG A 215 17.31 -5.48 -2.13
C ARG A 215 18.14 -4.60 -3.05
N GLY A 216 18.49 -3.41 -2.58
CA GLY A 216 19.34 -2.49 -3.31
C GLY A 216 20.81 -2.67 -3.02
N GLU A 217 21.62 -1.97 -3.81
CA GLU A 217 23.08 -1.98 -3.70
C GLU A 217 23.57 -0.78 -2.89
N ARG A 218 22.97 0.40 -3.09
CA ARG A 218 23.36 1.62 -2.36
C ARG A 218 22.51 1.87 -1.13
N LYS A 219 21.23 1.51 -1.19
CA LYS A 219 20.25 1.62 -0.11
C LYS A 219 19.48 0.31 0.02
N PRO A 220 18.95 -0.03 1.21
CA PRO A 220 18.33 -1.33 1.44
C PRO A 220 17.22 -1.67 0.44
N ILE A 221 16.32 -0.72 0.13
CA ILE A 221 15.19 -0.93 -0.78
C ILE A 221 15.53 -0.34 -2.15
N LYS A 222 15.50 -1.20 -3.17
CA LYS A 222 15.54 -0.79 -4.58
C LYS A 222 14.17 -0.92 -5.21
N ILE A 223 13.67 0.19 -5.73
CA ILE A 223 12.49 0.23 -6.59
C ILE A 223 12.98 0.34 -8.04
N ASP A 224 12.61 -0.63 -8.86
CA ASP A 224 13.00 -0.74 -10.26
C ASP A 224 11.76 -0.74 -11.17
N ILE A 225 11.64 0.28 -12.02
CA ILE A 225 10.46 0.53 -12.84
C ILE A 225 10.79 0.37 -14.32
N GLU A 226 10.05 -0.51 -14.98
CA GLU A 226 10.09 -0.68 -16.43
C GLU A 226 8.80 -0.14 -17.04
N MET A 227 8.94 0.68 -18.08
CA MET A 227 7.81 1.27 -18.80
C MET A 227 7.91 1.05 -20.31
N SER A 228 6.78 1.18 -21.01
CA SER A 228 6.71 1.07 -22.47
C SER A 228 6.92 2.39 -23.21
N GLY A 229 6.95 3.52 -22.51
CA GLY A 229 7.21 4.83 -23.09
C GLY A 229 7.36 5.93 -22.04
N ASP A 230 7.96 7.05 -22.45
CA ASP A 230 8.42 8.13 -21.57
C ASP A 230 7.30 8.80 -20.76
N VAL A 231 6.05 8.71 -21.22
CA VAL A 231 4.89 9.20 -20.48
C VAL A 231 4.77 8.56 -19.08
N GLY A 232 5.37 7.38 -18.87
CA GLY A 232 5.45 6.75 -17.55
C GLY A 232 6.24 7.55 -16.52
N PHE A 233 7.21 8.38 -16.93
CA PHE A 233 7.97 9.24 -16.00
C PHE A 233 7.07 10.22 -15.24
N PHE A 234 6.00 10.71 -15.86
CA PHE A 234 5.02 11.56 -15.18
C PHE A 234 4.40 10.86 -13.96
N GLN A 235 4.08 9.57 -14.06
CA GLN A 235 3.52 8.82 -12.94
C GLN A 235 4.55 8.64 -11.80
N ILE A 236 5.83 8.48 -12.16
CA ILE A 236 6.91 8.37 -11.19
C ILE A 236 7.11 9.70 -10.46
N GLU A 237 7.18 10.79 -11.21
CA GLU A 237 7.52 12.12 -10.69
C GLU A 237 6.36 12.70 -9.87
N GLU A 238 5.13 12.60 -10.34
CA GLU A 238 3.97 13.17 -9.64
C GLU A 238 3.47 12.30 -8.48
N VAL A 239 3.55 10.97 -8.61
CA VAL A 239 2.95 10.05 -7.63
C VAL A 239 4.01 9.41 -6.74
N LEU A 240 4.99 8.72 -7.32
CA LEU A 240 5.93 7.92 -6.52
C LEU A 240 6.90 8.81 -5.74
N LEU A 241 7.54 9.77 -6.41
CA LEU A 241 8.52 10.66 -5.78
C LEU A 241 7.86 11.49 -4.68
N THR A 242 6.67 12.05 -4.91
CA THR A 242 5.92 12.78 -3.87
C THR A 242 5.72 11.94 -2.61
N LYS A 243 5.36 10.66 -2.76
CA LYS A 243 5.17 9.73 -1.65
C LYS A 243 6.48 9.34 -0.97
N ILE A 244 7.55 9.10 -1.73
CA ILE A 244 8.88 8.83 -1.18
C ILE A 244 9.40 10.05 -0.43
N ASP A 245 9.26 11.26 -0.98
CA ASP A 245 9.74 12.50 -0.39
C ASP A 245 9.04 12.86 0.91
N SER A 246 7.78 12.45 1.05
CA SER A 246 6.98 12.62 2.27
C SER A 246 7.17 11.50 3.29
N SER A 247 7.97 10.49 2.98
CA SER A 247 8.15 9.30 3.81
C SER A 247 9.39 9.38 4.70
N PRO A 248 9.28 9.10 6.02
CA PRO A 248 10.43 8.90 6.90
C PRO A 248 11.37 7.78 6.43
N ALA A 249 10.88 6.85 5.60
CA ALA A 249 11.69 5.75 5.06
C ALA A 249 12.48 6.13 3.78
N LYS A 250 12.43 7.39 3.32
CA LYS A 250 13.10 7.87 2.09
C LYS A 250 14.58 7.51 2.03
N GLU A 251 15.29 7.66 3.15
CA GLU A 251 16.73 7.43 3.21
C GLU A 251 17.12 5.99 2.87
N TYR A 252 16.19 5.04 2.98
CA TYR A 252 16.40 3.62 2.68
C TYR A 252 16.02 3.22 1.26
N VAL A 253 15.58 4.17 0.41
CA VAL A 253 15.08 3.90 -0.94
C VAL A 253 16.02 4.44 -2.01
N GLU A 254 16.44 3.57 -2.92
CA GLU A 254 16.95 3.92 -4.24
C GLU A 254 15.91 3.61 -5.32
N LEU A 255 15.80 4.50 -6.32
CA LEU A 255 14.76 4.41 -7.36
C LEU A 255 15.40 4.50 -8.75
N TYR A 256 15.11 3.50 -9.57
CA TYR A 256 15.51 3.46 -10.97
C TYR A 256 14.29 3.28 -11.85
N ALA A 257 14.29 3.96 -12.98
CA ALA A 257 13.23 3.84 -13.97
C ALA A 257 13.73 4.01 -15.39
N GLY A 258 13.17 3.25 -16.33
CA GLY A 258 13.51 3.40 -17.74
C GLY A 258 12.52 2.74 -18.68
N VAL A 259 12.53 3.19 -19.93
CA VAL A 259 11.81 2.54 -21.02
C VAL A 259 12.51 1.21 -21.34
N ALA A 260 11.72 0.17 -21.59
CA ALA A 260 12.26 -1.15 -21.93
C ALA A 260 13.25 -1.06 -23.11
N GLY A 261 14.46 -1.59 -22.90
CA GLY A 261 15.55 -1.55 -23.89
C GLY A 261 16.40 -0.28 -23.89
N GLN A 262 16.12 0.67 -22.99
CA GLN A 262 16.93 1.90 -22.82
C GLN A 262 17.68 1.91 -21.48
N GLU A 263 18.63 2.83 -21.35
CA GLU A 263 19.32 3.06 -20.09
C GLU A 263 18.35 3.55 -19.00
N ARG A 264 18.54 3.06 -17.78
CA ARG A 264 17.70 3.42 -16.64
C ARG A 264 18.18 4.73 -16.01
N LYS A 265 17.24 5.65 -15.79
CA LYS A 265 17.46 6.86 -15.00
C LYS A 265 17.47 6.50 -13.51
N CYS A 266 18.51 6.94 -12.81
CA CYS A 266 18.60 6.90 -11.36
C CYS A 266 17.98 8.18 -10.77
N TYR A 267 16.95 8.05 -9.94
CA TYR A 267 16.28 9.17 -9.27
C TYR A 267 16.81 9.43 -7.86
N LEU A 268 17.10 8.37 -7.08
CA LEU A 268 17.46 8.40 -5.65
C LEU A 268 18.55 7.40 -5.31
#